data_AF-A0A174NFD9-F1
#
_entry.id   AF-A0A174NFD9-F1
#
_cell.length_a   1.000
_cell.length_b   1.000
_cell.length_c   1.000
_cell.angle_alpha   90.00
_cell.angle_beta   90.00
_cell.angle_gamma   90.00
#
_symmetry.space_group_name_H-M   'P 1'
#
loop_
_entity.id
_entity.type
_entity.pdbx_description
1 polymer ?
#
loop_
_entity_poly.entity_id
_entity_poly.type
_entity_poly.pdbx_seq_one_letter_code
_entity_poly.pdbx_strand_id
1 'polypeptide(L)'
;MNDNKSNPIISVDEKRFDSDNHSEDYQAYENLVKKTIDYESLEVTHHDDMRQVDEIVNLIVETVMCKNDKILIASNWYPASLVKKNF
;
A
#
# COMPACT_ATOMS: atom_id res chain seq x y z
N MET A 1 32.24 28.88 31.62
CA MET A 1 32.26 27.47 31.18
C MET A 1 30.85 27.15 30.71
N ASN A 2 30.68 26.80 29.45
CA ASN A 2 29.37 26.65 28.79
C ASN A 2 29.03 25.16 28.73
N ASP A 3 28.07 24.71 29.53
CA ASP A 3 27.66 23.31 29.61
C ASP A 3 26.72 22.97 28.45
N ASN A 4 27.30 22.73 27.26
CA ASN A 4 26.56 22.18 26.13
C ASN A 4 26.32 20.68 26.33
N LYS A 5 25.28 20.31 27.08
CA LYS A 5 24.79 18.92 27.09
C LYS A 5 24.20 18.59 25.71
N SER A 6 25.05 18.08 24.81
CA SER A 6 24.59 17.36 23.62
C SER A 6 23.82 16.12 24.06
N ASN A 7 22.57 16.00 23.62
CA ASN A 7 21.84 14.75 23.75
C ASN A 7 22.50 13.70 22.85
N PRO A 8 22.90 12.53 23.37
CA PRO A 8 23.39 11.46 22.52
C PRO A 8 22.26 11.00 21.61
N ILE A 9 22.53 10.91 20.31
CA ILE A 9 21.64 10.17 19.40
C ILE A 9 21.78 8.71 19.81
N ILE A 10 20.78 8.21 20.54
CA ILE A 10 20.61 6.77 20.73
C ILE A 10 20.33 6.26 19.33
N SER A 11 21.32 5.62 18.70
CA SER A 11 21.07 4.74 17.57
C SER A 11 20.20 3.62 18.13
N VAL A 12 18.88 3.83 18.09
CA VAL A 12 17.94 2.72 18.11
C VAL A 12 18.41 1.83 17.00
N ASP A 13 18.94 0.69 17.39
CA ASP A 13 19.08 -0.47 16.54
C ASP A 13 17.67 -0.71 15.99
N GLU A 14 17.39 -0.13 14.82
CA GLU A 14 16.25 -0.46 14.00
C GLU A 14 16.44 -1.94 13.70
N LYS A 15 15.92 -2.77 14.63
CA LYS A 15 15.46 -4.10 14.33
C LYS A 15 14.72 -3.95 13.03
N ARG A 16 15.39 -4.37 11.95
CA ARG A 16 14.89 -4.34 10.59
C ARG A 16 13.52 -5.00 10.64
N PHE A 17 12.49 -4.18 10.62
CA PHE A 17 11.12 -4.64 10.53
C PHE A 17 10.97 -5.23 9.14
N ASP A 18 10.60 -6.52 9.12
CA ASP A 18 9.73 -7.15 8.13
C ASP A 18 10.19 -7.15 6.67
N SER A 19 10.90 -8.21 6.23
CA SER A 19 11.19 -8.42 4.80
C SER A 19 10.54 -9.66 4.17
N ASP A 20 10.06 -10.65 4.94
CA ASP A 20 9.57 -11.90 4.33
C ASP A 20 8.04 -12.00 4.24
N ASN A 21 7.28 -11.44 5.19
CA ASN A 21 5.81 -11.55 5.16
C ASN A 21 5.12 -10.52 4.27
N HIS A 22 5.83 -9.45 3.89
CA HIS A 22 5.24 -8.34 3.13
C HIS A 22 5.01 -8.71 1.67
N SER A 23 5.75 -9.68 1.13
CA SER A 23 5.66 -10.10 -0.27
C SER A 23 4.43 -10.96 -0.54
N GLU A 24 4.09 -11.88 0.35
CA GLU A 24 2.95 -12.79 0.16
C GLU A 24 1.61 -12.04 0.27
N ASP A 25 1.46 -11.20 1.30
CA ASP A 25 0.28 -10.37 1.48
C ASP A 25 0.11 -9.40 0.30
N TYR A 26 1.19 -8.75 -0.15
CA TYR A 26 1.15 -7.86 -1.30
C TYR A 26 0.66 -8.57 -2.56
N GLN A 27 1.24 -9.74 -2.85
CA GLN A 27 0.86 -10.52 -4.04
C GLN A 27 -0.59 -11.02 -3.96
N ALA A 28 -1.08 -11.38 -2.77
CA ALA A 28 -2.47 -11.76 -2.58
C ALA A 28 -3.43 -10.59 -2.89
N TYR A 29 -3.15 -9.40 -2.36
CA TYR A 29 -3.96 -8.20 -2.65
C TYR A 29 -3.83 -7.74 -4.10
N GLU A 30 -2.65 -7.83 -4.70
CA GLU A 30 -2.43 -7.52 -6.11
C GLU A 30 -3.30 -8.39 -7.01
N ASN A 31 -3.27 -9.71 -6.79
CA ASN A 31 -4.11 -10.65 -7.53
C ASN A 31 -5.60 -10.38 -7.35
N LEU A 32 -6.00 -10.01 -6.13
CA LEU A 32 -7.39 -9.68 -5.80
C LEU A 32 -7.86 -8.42 -6.56
N VAL A 33 -7.06 -7.36 -6.54
CA VAL A 33 -7.35 -6.11 -7.26
C VAL A 33 -7.40 -6.35 -8.75
N LYS A 34 -6.40 -7.04 -9.32
CA LYS A 34 -6.35 -7.39 -10.75
C LYS A 34 -7.57 -8.18 -11.20
N LYS A 35 -8.01 -9.14 -10.39
CA LYS A 35 -9.23 -9.91 -10.65
C LYS A 35 -10.49 -9.02 -10.63
N THR A 36 -10.58 -8.10 -9.66
CA THR A 36 -11.76 -7.22 -9.50
C THR A 36 -11.92 -6.24 -10.65
N ILE A 37 -10.83 -5.77 -11.25
CA ILE A 37 -10.87 -4.83 -12.38
C ILE A 37 -10.84 -5.48 -13.76
N ASP A 38 -10.84 -6.82 -13.82
CA ASP A 38 -10.67 -7.60 -15.06
C ASP A 38 -9.40 -7.16 -15.84
N TYR A 39 -8.26 -7.24 -15.15
CA TYR A 39 -6.98 -6.76 -15.65
C TYR A 39 -6.58 -7.40 -16.99
N GLU A 40 -6.87 -8.68 -17.20
CA GLU A 40 -6.60 -9.40 -18.46
C GLU A 40 -7.33 -8.76 -19.65
N SER A 41 -8.58 -8.30 -19.45
CA SER A 41 -9.31 -7.56 -20.49
C SER A 41 -8.68 -6.20 -20.80
N LEU A 42 -8.10 -5.54 -19.80
CA LEU A 42 -7.39 -4.26 -19.98
C LEU A 42 -6.10 -4.45 -20.79
N GLU A 43 -5.37 -5.55 -20.59
CA GLU A 43 -4.18 -5.89 -21.39
C GLU A 43 -4.49 -5.99 -22.88
N VAL A 44 -5.68 -6.51 -23.23
CA VAL A 44 -6.11 -6.66 -24.62
C VAL A 44 -6.65 -5.34 -25.19
N THR A 45 -7.45 -4.62 -24.42
CA THR A 45 -8.22 -3.46 -24.93
C THR A 45 -7.48 -2.13 -24.82
N HIS A 46 -6.52 -2.02 -23.90
CA HIS A 46 -5.80 -0.79 -23.55
C HIS A 46 -4.29 -1.04 -23.37
N HIS A 47 -3.68 -1.83 -24.27
CA HIS A 47 -2.26 -2.23 -24.18
C HIS A 47 -1.31 -1.04 -23.97
N ASP A 48 -1.51 0.08 -24.68
CA ASP A 48 -0.62 1.24 -24.61
C ASP A 48 -0.69 1.95 -23.23
N ASP A 49 -1.79 1.79 -22.51
CA ASP A 49 -2.04 2.43 -21.21
C ASP A 49 -1.61 1.56 -20.02
N MET A 50 -1.10 0.35 -20.25
CA MET A 50 -0.85 -0.63 -19.18
C MET A 50 0.11 -0.13 -18.10
N ARG A 51 1.03 0.78 -18.42
CA ARG A 51 1.87 1.43 -17.41
C ARG A 51 1.04 2.22 -16.39
N GLN A 52 0.04 2.96 -16.86
CA GLN A 52 -0.85 3.71 -15.98
C GLN A 52 -1.79 2.77 -15.22
N VAL A 53 -2.26 1.70 -15.87
CA VAL A 53 -3.08 0.66 -15.22
C VAL A 53 -2.30 0.01 -14.08
N ASP A 54 -1.05 -0.36 -14.29
CA ASP A 54 -0.15 -0.90 -13.25
C ASP A 54 0.01 0.07 -12.08
N GLU A 55 0.24 1.35 -12.35
CA GLU A 55 0.34 2.38 -11.31
C GLU A 55 -0.95 2.51 -10.50
N ILE A 56 -2.12 2.45 -11.15
CA ILE A 56 -3.43 2.47 -10.48
C ILE A 56 -3.63 1.21 -9.63
N VAL A 57 -3.26 0.03 -10.14
CA VAL A 57 -3.34 -1.23 -9.37
C VAL A 57 -2.47 -1.12 -8.11
N ASN A 58 -1.22 -0.69 -8.25
CA ASN A 58 -0.31 -0.55 -7.11
C ASN A 58 -0.88 0.43 -6.07
N LEU A 59 -1.42 1.57 -6.51
CA LEU A 59 -2.05 2.54 -5.60
C LEU A 59 -3.24 1.93 -4.84
N ILE A 60 -4.07 1.12 -5.50
CA ILE A 60 -5.20 0.43 -4.85
C ILE A 60 -4.69 -0.62 -3.86
N VAL A 61 -3.69 -1.42 -4.23
CA VAL A 61 -3.07 -2.43 -3.36
C VAL A 61 -2.54 -1.78 -2.08
N GLU A 62 -1.75 -0.72 -2.21
CA GLU A 62 -1.24 0.05 -1.06
C GLU A 62 -2.37 0.60 -0.18
N THR A 63 -3.45 1.07 -0.81
CA THR A 63 -4.63 1.59 -0.10
C THR A 63 -5.34 0.52 0.71
N VAL A 64 -5.56 -0.69 0.15
CA VAL A 64 -6.23 -1.79 0.88
C VAL A 64 -5.33 -2.42 1.93
N MET A 65 -4.00 -2.37 1.75
CA MET A 65 -3.01 -2.81 2.74
C MET A 65 -2.84 -1.83 3.91
N CYS A 66 -3.45 -0.63 3.86
CA CYS A 66 -3.38 0.32 4.96
C CYS A 66 -3.81 -0.32 6.29
N LYS A 67 -2.99 -0.07 7.31
CA LYS A 67 -3.21 -0.55 8.70
C LYS A 67 -4.13 0.37 9.51
N ASN A 68 -4.51 1.51 8.95
CA ASN A 68 -5.44 2.45 9.59
C ASN A 68 -6.87 1.90 9.58
N ASP A 69 -7.65 2.26 10.61
CA ASP A 69 -9.07 1.87 10.71
C ASP A 69 -9.99 2.56 9.70
N LYS A 70 -9.50 3.65 9.08
CA LYS A 70 -10.23 4.42 8.07
C LYS A 70 -9.31 4.80 6.91
N ILE A 71 -9.92 4.88 5.73
CA ILE A 71 -9.27 5.26 4.47
C ILE A 71 -10.01 6.48 3.91
N LEU A 72 -9.26 7.46 3.42
CA LEU A 72 -9.79 8.65 2.76
C LEU A 72 -9.86 8.40 1.25
N ILE A 73 -11.07 8.37 0.68
CA ILE A 73 -11.30 8.20 -0.77
C ILE A 73 -12.17 9.35 -1.24
N ALA A 74 -11.70 10.12 -2.22
CA ALA A 74 -12.41 11.27 -2.79
C ALA A 74 -12.97 12.21 -1.70
N SER A 75 -12.12 12.59 -0.73
CA SER A 75 -12.46 13.46 0.41
C SER A 75 -13.44 12.88 1.45
N ASN A 76 -13.82 11.61 1.34
CA ASN A 76 -14.70 10.92 2.30
C ASN A 76 -13.94 9.85 3.09
N TRP A 77 -14.18 9.78 4.40
CA TRP A 77 -13.63 8.75 5.27
C TRP A 77 -14.51 7.50 5.27
N TYR A 78 -13.95 6.36 4.87
CA TYR A 78 -14.60 5.06 4.92
C TYR A 78 -13.91 4.16 5.95
N PRO A 79 -14.66 3.29 6.67
CA PRO A 79 -14.05 2.23 7.47
C PRO A 79 -13.18 1.33 6.59
N ALA A 80 -11.96 1.02 7.02
CA ALA A 80 -11.06 0.17 6.25
C ALA A 80 -11.66 -1.21 5.99
N SER A 81 -12.40 -1.77 6.96
CA SER A 81 -13.14 -3.03 6.80
C SER A 81 -14.18 -2.99 5.68
N LEU A 82 -14.81 -1.85 5.43
CA LEU A 82 -15.75 -1.68 4.32
C LEU A 82 -15.00 -1.68 2.99
N VAL A 83 -13.92 -0.90 2.88
CA VAL A 83 -13.12 -0.83 1.65
C VAL A 83 -12.55 -2.21 1.30
N LYS A 84 -11.91 -2.89 2.26
CA LYS A 84 -11.31 -4.22 2.08
C LYS A 84 -12.33 -5.33 1.80
N LYS A 85 -13.62 -5.12 2.01
CA LYS A 85 -14.68 -6.10 1.65
C LYS A 85 -15.07 -6.01 0.17
N ASN A 86 -14.83 -4.86 -0.47
CA ASN A 86 -15.17 -4.63 -1.88
C ASN A 86 -14.08 -5.12 -2.85
N PHE A 87 -12.96 -5.59 -2.30
CA PHE A 87 -11.88 -6.27 -3.02
C PHE A 87 -11.83 -7.67 -2.45
#